data_AF-A0A846WX80-F1
#
_entry.id   AF-A0A846WX80-F1
#
_cell.length_a   1.000
_cell.length_b   1.000
_cell.length_c   1.000
_cell.angle_alpha   90.00
_cell.angle_beta   90.00
_cell.angle_gamma   90.00
#
_symmetry.space_group_name_H-M   'P 1'
#
loop_
_entity.id
_entity.type
_entity.pdbx_description
1 polymer ?
#
loop_
_entity_poly.entity_id
_entity_poly.type
_entity_poly.pdbx_seq_one_letter_code
_entity_poly.pdbx_strand_id
1 'polypeptide(L)'
;MTAPQSTTETTEPTAPEGEQAAPDALDTEPQDQPEGDTFPRAYVEELRTENRERRMAAEEATGRADALAGRLHAALVAATGKLADPSDLPFDAAHLDDDAALTEAIDELLARKPHLAARRVAGDVGQGARGGAESVDLIGLMRSRA
;
A
#
# COMPACT_ATOMS: atom_id res chain seq x y z
N MET A 1 8.71 65.23 15.09
CA MET A 1 7.35 65.77 14.88
C MET A 1 7.05 65.74 13.40
N THR A 2 5.85 65.32 13.06
CA THR A 2 5.15 65.59 11.79
C THR A 2 5.51 64.71 10.59
N ALA A 3 4.64 63.73 10.34
CA ALA A 3 4.34 63.25 8.99
C ALA A 3 3.61 64.34 8.19
N PRO A 4 3.59 64.23 6.85
CA PRO A 4 2.29 63.98 6.24
C PRO A 4 2.29 62.95 5.10
N GLN A 5 1.06 62.55 4.79
CA GLN A 5 0.61 61.42 3.99
C GLN A 5 0.74 61.65 2.46
N SER A 6 0.85 60.55 1.71
CA SER A 6 0.29 60.47 0.36
C SER A 6 -0.14 59.04 0.02
N THR A 7 -1.45 58.93 -0.15
CA THR A 7 -2.28 58.04 -0.96
C THR A 7 -1.58 56.97 -1.79
N THR A 8 -1.97 55.72 -1.56
CA THR A 8 -2.01 54.67 -2.59
C THR A 8 -3.41 54.04 -2.53
N GLU A 9 -4.23 54.38 -3.51
CA GLU A 9 -5.30 53.50 -3.99
C GLU A 9 -4.69 52.18 -4.48
N THR A 10 -5.47 51.10 -4.41
CA THR A 10 -5.62 50.08 -5.49
C THR A 10 -5.87 48.70 -4.88
N THR A 11 -7.15 48.33 -4.95
CA THR A 11 -7.69 47.02 -5.32
C THR A 11 -7.86 45.97 -4.21
N GLU A 12 -9.11 45.89 -3.76
CA GLU A 12 -9.76 44.71 -3.19
C GLU A 12 -9.46 43.45 -4.02
N PRO A 13 -9.23 42.28 -3.38
CA PRO A 13 -9.18 41.02 -4.09
C PRO A 13 -10.62 40.61 -4.46
N THR A 14 -10.94 40.78 -5.74
CA THR A 14 -12.09 40.15 -6.41
C THR A 14 -12.07 38.64 -6.17
N ALA A 15 -13.18 38.13 -5.63
CA ALA A 15 -13.48 36.72 -5.51
C ALA A 15 -13.43 36.03 -6.89
N PRO A 16 -12.93 34.79 -7.01
CA PRO A 16 -13.13 34.03 -8.22
C PRO A 16 -14.61 33.63 -8.29
N GLU A 17 -15.38 34.40 -9.03
CA GLU A 17 -16.69 34.01 -9.54
C GLU A 17 -16.45 32.80 -10.44
N GLY A 18 -16.68 31.62 -9.88
CA GLY A 18 -16.67 30.36 -10.63
C GLY A 18 -17.81 30.41 -11.62
N GLU A 19 -17.48 30.72 -12.87
CA GLU A 19 -18.32 30.54 -14.04
C GLU A 19 -18.84 29.10 -14.02
N GLN A 20 -20.04 28.90 -13.51
CA GLN A 20 -20.80 27.68 -13.68
C GLN A 20 -21.22 27.68 -15.14
N ALA A 21 -20.35 27.15 -16.00
CA ALA A 21 -20.70 26.77 -17.35
C ALA A 21 -21.84 25.74 -17.26
N ALA A 22 -23.08 26.23 -17.36
CA ALA A 22 -24.21 25.41 -17.70
C ALA A 22 -23.85 24.63 -18.98
N PRO A 23 -24.13 23.33 -19.08
CA PRO A 23 -23.92 22.63 -20.33
C PRO A 23 -24.84 23.32 -21.34
N ASP A 24 -24.21 23.89 -22.36
CA ASP A 24 -24.86 24.46 -23.53
C ASP A 24 -25.86 23.41 -24.03
N ALA A 25 -27.14 23.75 -23.95
CA ALA A 25 -28.22 22.86 -24.34
C ALA A 25 -28.09 22.65 -25.85
N LEU A 26 -27.44 21.55 -26.23
CA LEU A 26 -27.45 21.05 -27.59
C LEU A 26 -28.93 20.94 -28.01
N ASP A 27 -29.34 21.86 -28.87
CA ASP A 27 -30.64 21.90 -29.53
C ASP A 27 -30.72 20.66 -30.43
N THR A 28 -30.98 19.53 -29.80
CA THR A 28 -31.20 18.24 -30.45
C THR A 28 -32.63 18.30 -30.90
N GLU A 29 -32.84 18.57 -32.20
CA GLU A 29 -34.15 18.41 -32.82
C GLU A 29 -34.73 17.05 -32.40
N PRO A 30 -36.03 16.98 -32.03
CA PRO A 30 -36.66 15.73 -31.64
C PRO A 30 -36.68 14.82 -32.87
N GLN A 31 -35.66 13.99 -33.01
CA GLN A 31 -35.69 12.81 -33.85
C GLN A 31 -36.93 12.03 -33.40
N ASP A 32 -37.89 11.80 -34.31
CA ASP A 32 -39.01 10.88 -34.12
C ASP A 32 -38.43 9.53 -33.67
N GLN A 33 -38.34 9.36 -32.35
CA GLN A 33 -37.99 8.10 -31.74
C GLN A 33 -39.16 7.17 -32.07
N PRO A 34 -38.92 5.99 -32.69
CA PRO A 34 -39.97 5.00 -32.80
C PRO A 34 -40.54 4.80 -31.40
N GLU A 35 -41.86 4.89 -31.26
CA GLU A 35 -42.56 4.68 -29.99
C GLU A 35 -42.07 3.34 -29.41
N GLY A 36 -41.09 3.41 -28.51
CA GLY A 36 -40.33 2.25 -28.10
C GLY A 36 -41.21 1.35 -27.27
N ASP A 37 -41.22 0.06 -27.61
CA ASP A 37 -41.87 -0.96 -26.79
C ASP A 37 -41.40 -0.82 -25.34
N THR A 38 -42.31 -0.35 -24.47
CA THR A 38 -42.00 -0.13 -23.07
C THR A 38 -41.90 -1.49 -22.37
N PHE A 39 -40.73 -1.79 -21.83
CA PHE A 39 -40.49 -3.07 -21.14
C PHE A 39 -41.40 -3.25 -19.91
N PRO A 40 -41.88 -4.47 -19.62
CA PRO A 40 -42.62 -4.76 -18.41
C PRO A 40 -41.82 -4.37 -17.15
N ARG A 41 -42.51 -3.76 -16.18
CA ARG A 41 -41.89 -3.31 -14.92
C ARG A 41 -41.13 -4.42 -14.19
N ALA A 42 -41.70 -5.63 -14.15
CA ALA A 42 -41.08 -6.78 -13.48
C ALA A 42 -39.70 -7.13 -14.07
N TYR A 43 -39.57 -7.08 -15.41
CA TYR A 43 -38.30 -7.35 -16.09
C TYR A 43 -37.23 -6.30 -15.74
N VAL A 44 -37.61 -5.02 -15.70
CA VAL A 44 -36.67 -3.95 -15.34
C VAL A 44 -36.25 -4.03 -13.87
N GLU A 45 -37.15 -4.42 -12.97
CA GLU A 45 -36.85 -4.63 -11.55
C GLU A 45 -35.89 -5.81 -11.34
N GLU A 46 -36.09 -6.92 -12.04
CA GLU A 46 -35.17 -8.05 -12.07
C GLU A 46 -33.79 -7.61 -12.58
N LEU A 47 -33.75 -6.91 -13.72
CA LEU A 47 -32.51 -6.43 -14.30
C LEU A 47 -31.75 -5.48 -13.36
N ARG A 48 -32.44 -4.58 -12.65
CA ARG A 48 -31.82 -3.69 -11.66
C ARG A 48 -31.26 -4.46 -10.47
N THR A 49 -31.92 -5.54 -10.08
CA THR A 49 -31.48 -6.40 -8.98
C THR A 49 -30.23 -7.16 -9.40
N GLU A 50 -30.24 -7.79 -10.57
CA GLU A 50 -29.07 -8.46 -11.13
C GLU A 50 -27.90 -7.48 -11.29
N ASN A 51 -28.10 -6.31 -11.90
CA ASN A 51 -27.03 -5.31 -12.06
C ASN A 51 -26.46 -4.84 -10.72
N ARG A 52 -27.27 -4.76 -9.67
CA ARG A 52 -26.79 -4.43 -8.32
C ARG A 52 -25.93 -5.56 -7.77
N GLU A 53 -26.39 -6.80 -7.87
CA GLU A 53 -25.65 -7.97 -7.44
C GLU A 53 -24.32 -8.12 -8.17
N ARG A 54 -24.30 -7.89 -9.49
CA ARG A 54 -23.07 -7.91 -10.29
C ARG A 54 -22.07 -6.85 -9.83
N ARG A 55 -22.54 -5.63 -9.53
CA ARG A 55 -21.67 -4.57 -9.01
C ARG A 55 -21.11 -4.92 -7.63
N MET A 56 -21.97 -5.37 -6.71
CA MET A 56 -21.53 -5.80 -5.37
C MET A 56 -20.53 -6.97 -5.46
N ALA A 57 -20.80 -7.96 -6.31
CA ALA A 57 -19.90 -9.10 -6.51
C ALA A 57 -18.56 -8.68 -7.14
N ALA A 58 -18.57 -7.73 -8.07
CA ALA A 58 -17.35 -7.19 -8.67
C ALA A 58 -16.51 -6.44 -7.63
N GLU A 59 -17.12 -5.55 -6.84
CA GLU A 59 -16.46 -4.81 -5.75
C GLU A 59 -15.87 -5.77 -4.70
N GLU A 60 -16.60 -6.81 -4.33
CA GLU A 60 -16.13 -7.82 -3.40
C GLU A 60 -14.98 -8.65 -4.00
N ALA A 61 -15.07 -9.01 -5.27
CA ALA A 61 -14.03 -9.75 -5.97
C ALA A 61 -12.74 -8.95 -6.11
N THR A 62 -12.83 -7.66 -6.47
CA THR A 62 -11.66 -6.78 -6.55
C THR A 62 -11.02 -6.60 -5.17
N GLY A 63 -11.83 -6.32 -4.13
CA GLY A 63 -11.30 -6.18 -2.76
C GLY A 63 -10.63 -7.46 -2.24
N ARG A 64 -11.19 -8.64 -2.56
CA ARG A 64 -10.55 -9.93 -2.23
C ARG A 64 -9.26 -10.15 -3.02
N ALA A 65 -9.21 -9.77 -4.29
CA ALA A 65 -8.01 -9.90 -5.12
C ALA A 65 -6.87 -9.01 -4.58
N ASP A 66 -7.17 -7.75 -4.24
CA ASP A 66 -6.20 -6.80 -3.70
C ASP A 66 -5.63 -7.29 -2.36
N ALA A 67 -6.49 -7.80 -1.47
CA ALA A 67 -6.06 -8.37 -0.20
C ALA A 67 -5.16 -9.60 -0.36
N LEU A 68 -5.45 -10.47 -1.33
CA LEU A 68 -4.62 -11.63 -1.64
C LEU A 68 -3.29 -11.24 -2.29
N ALA A 69 -3.31 -10.26 -3.20
CA ALA A 69 -2.12 -9.72 -3.84
C ALA A 69 -1.16 -9.11 -2.81
N GLY A 70 -1.67 -8.31 -1.87
CA GLY A 70 -0.87 -7.76 -0.77
C GLY A 70 -0.26 -8.85 0.13
N ARG A 71 -1.01 -9.92 0.43
CA ARG A 71 -0.49 -11.06 1.20
C ARG A 71 0.58 -11.84 0.45
N LEU A 72 0.40 -12.03 -0.86
CA LEU A 72 1.37 -12.69 -1.72
C LEU A 72 2.67 -11.88 -1.78
N HIS A 73 2.57 -10.57 -2.00
CA HIS A 73 3.71 -9.66 -2.02
C HIS A 73 4.50 -9.72 -0.71
N ALA A 74 3.82 -9.60 0.44
CA ALA A 74 4.47 -9.72 1.74
C ALA A 74 5.15 -11.09 1.94
N ALA A 75 4.55 -12.18 1.44
CA ALA A 75 5.13 -13.51 1.51
C ALA A 75 6.38 -13.65 0.63
N LEU A 76 6.37 -13.08 -0.58
CA LEU A 76 7.53 -13.05 -1.48
C LEU A 76 8.68 -12.24 -0.87
N VAL A 77 8.39 -11.05 -0.33
CA VAL A 77 9.37 -10.22 0.38
C VAL A 77 9.95 -10.99 1.57
N ALA A 78 9.11 -11.64 2.38
CA ALA A 78 9.57 -12.45 3.51
C ALA A 78 10.45 -13.62 3.06
N ALA A 79 10.14 -14.26 1.93
CA ALA A 79 10.93 -15.35 1.37
C ALA A 79 12.34 -14.91 0.96
N THR A 80 12.54 -13.65 0.54
CA THR A 80 13.89 -13.12 0.27
C THR A 80 14.77 -13.06 1.51
N GLY A 81 14.18 -12.91 2.71
CA GLY A 81 14.88 -12.82 3.99
C GLY A 81 15.82 -11.62 4.13
N LYS A 82 15.72 -10.62 3.24
CA LYS A 82 16.55 -9.41 3.23
C LYS A 82 16.01 -8.32 4.18
N LEU A 83 14.69 -8.17 4.26
CA LEU A 83 14.03 -7.19 5.14
C LEU A 83 13.70 -7.78 6.52
N ALA A 84 13.73 -6.93 7.54
CA ALA A 84 13.29 -7.28 8.90
C ALA A 84 11.75 -7.41 8.99
N ASP A 85 11.02 -6.49 8.37
CA ASP A 85 9.56 -6.52 8.25
C ASP A 85 9.16 -6.51 6.76
N PRO A 86 8.39 -7.51 6.27
CA PRO A 86 7.96 -7.54 4.87
C PRO A 86 6.98 -6.42 4.51
N SER A 87 6.35 -5.76 5.49
CA SER A 87 5.41 -4.65 5.26
C SER A 87 6.08 -3.29 5.00
N ASP A 88 7.41 -3.21 5.17
CA ASP A 88 8.17 -1.98 4.92
C ASP A 88 8.33 -1.66 3.41
N LEU A 89 8.18 -2.67 2.54
CA LEU A 89 8.17 -2.47 1.09
C LEU A 89 6.73 -2.20 0.64
N PRO A 90 6.43 -1.04 0.01
CA PRO A 90 5.10 -0.77 -0.51
C PRO A 90 4.73 -1.78 -1.60
N PHE A 91 3.44 -2.09 -1.68
CA PHE A 91 2.91 -2.97 -2.72
C PHE A 91 3.08 -2.33 -4.11
N ASP A 92 3.63 -3.12 -5.03
CA ASP A 92 3.67 -2.82 -6.46
C ASP A 92 3.29 -4.12 -7.20
N ALA A 93 2.38 -4.01 -8.17
CA ALA A 93 1.95 -5.14 -8.97
C ALA A 93 3.10 -5.75 -9.78
N ALA A 94 4.08 -4.94 -10.21
CA ALA A 94 5.23 -5.42 -10.99
C ALA A 94 6.08 -6.45 -10.21
N HIS A 95 6.10 -6.36 -8.88
CA HIS A 95 6.83 -7.29 -8.03
C HIS A 95 6.24 -8.70 -8.00
N LEU A 96 4.98 -8.89 -8.43
CA LEU A 96 4.34 -10.21 -8.47
C LEU A 96 4.69 -10.99 -9.75
N ASP A 97 4.96 -10.27 -10.83
CA ASP A 97 5.23 -10.84 -12.15
C ASP A 97 6.73 -10.94 -12.46
N ASP A 98 7.57 -10.11 -11.80
CA ASP A 98 9.01 -10.06 -12.00
C ASP A 98 9.81 -10.08 -10.68
N ASP A 99 10.43 -11.23 -10.40
CA ASP A 99 11.31 -11.45 -9.25
C ASP A 99 12.56 -10.54 -9.25
N ALA A 100 13.06 -10.17 -10.43
CA ALA A 100 14.23 -9.31 -10.55
C ALA A 100 13.89 -7.88 -10.12
N ALA A 101 12.74 -7.37 -10.57
CA ALA A 101 12.22 -6.07 -10.17
C ALA A 101 11.99 -5.98 -8.66
N LEU A 102 11.42 -7.04 -8.06
CA LEU A 102 11.27 -7.12 -6.60
C LEU A 102 12.62 -7.04 -5.87
N THR A 103 13.62 -7.77 -6.36
CA THR A 103 14.94 -7.81 -5.74
C THR A 103 15.65 -6.45 -5.84
N GLU A 104 15.55 -5.78 -6.99
CA GLU A 104 16.11 -4.44 -7.21
C GLU A 104 15.45 -3.40 -6.31
N ALA A 105 14.11 -3.41 -6.19
CA ALA A 105 13.38 -2.51 -5.31
C ALA A 105 13.77 -2.69 -3.83
N ILE A 106 13.98 -3.93 -3.40
CA ILE A 106 14.49 -4.25 -2.07
C ILE A 106 15.89 -3.67 -1.88
N ASP A 107 16.80 -3.88 -2.83
CA ASP A 107 18.18 -3.43 -2.72
C ASP A 107 18.27 -1.89 -2.74
N GLU A 108 17.46 -1.20 -3.54
CA GLU A 108 17.34 0.26 -3.52
C GLU A 108 16.78 0.78 -2.18
N LEU A 109 15.75 0.11 -1.64
CA LEU A 109 15.20 0.46 -0.33
C LEU A 109 16.25 0.32 0.77
N LEU A 110 17.01 -0.77 0.77
CA LEU A 110 18.06 -1.02 1.75
C LEU A 110 19.24 -0.05 1.61
N ALA A 111 19.59 0.34 0.38
CA ALA A 111 20.60 1.37 0.15
C ALA A 111 20.20 2.73 0.76
N ARG A 112 18.91 3.10 0.68
CA ARG A 112 18.39 4.33 1.28
C ARG A 112 18.16 4.20 2.79
N LYS A 113 17.69 3.04 3.24
CA LYS A 113 17.28 2.77 4.63
C LYS A 113 17.93 1.48 5.13
N PRO A 114 19.24 1.51 5.46
CA PRO A 114 19.99 0.32 5.86
C PRO A 114 19.50 -0.31 7.18
N HIS A 115 18.77 0.45 8.00
CA HIS A 115 18.23 -0.04 9.28
C HIS A 115 17.07 -1.02 9.12
N LEU A 116 16.46 -1.12 7.93
CA LEU A 116 15.39 -2.07 7.60
C LEU A 116 15.92 -3.46 7.23
N ALA A 117 17.24 -3.60 7.06
CA ALA A 117 17.87 -4.88 6.79
C ALA A 117 17.62 -5.87 7.95
N ALA A 118 17.36 -7.12 7.60
CA ALA A 118 17.20 -8.20 8.56
C ALA A 118 18.46 -8.33 9.43
N ARG A 119 18.33 -8.08 10.74
CA ARG A 119 19.42 -8.27 11.70
C ARG A 119 19.38 -9.69 12.22
N ARG A 120 20.24 -10.56 11.70
CA ARG A 120 20.52 -11.84 12.35
C ARG A 120 21.60 -11.62 13.40
N VAL A 121 21.21 -11.67 14.67
CA VAL A 121 22.17 -11.77 15.78
C VAL A 121 22.73 -13.19 15.74
N ALA A 122 23.94 -13.34 15.20
CA ALA A 122 24.67 -14.59 15.19
C ALA A 122 25.78 -14.56 16.25
N GLY A 123 25.83 -15.57 17.12
CA GLY A 123 26.85 -15.70 18.17
C GLY A 123 26.30 -16.32 19.46
N ASP A 124 27.20 -16.90 20.27
CA ASP A 124 26.87 -17.31 21.65
C ASP A 124 26.73 -16.04 22.51
N VAL A 125 25.49 -15.72 22.90
CA VAL A 125 25.17 -14.61 23.83
C VAL A 125 25.52 -14.95 25.29
N GLY A 126 26.08 -16.13 25.55
CA GLY A 126 26.59 -16.55 26.84
C GLY A 126 25.51 -16.89 27.87
N GLN A 127 24.26 -17.09 27.42
CA GLN A 127 23.13 -17.48 28.27
C GLN A 127 22.61 -18.88 27.92
N GLY A 128 22.46 -19.73 28.94
CA GLY A 128 21.94 -21.09 28.83
C GLY A 128 22.94 -22.17 29.27
N ALA A 129 22.45 -23.39 29.45
CA ALA A 129 23.29 -24.54 29.74
C ALA A 129 24.18 -24.84 28.53
N ARG A 130 25.47 -24.49 28.65
CA ARG A 130 26.45 -24.78 27.60
C ARG A 130 26.77 -26.27 27.62
N GLY A 131 26.58 -26.95 26.48
CA GLY A 131 26.91 -28.37 26.28
C GLY A 131 28.42 -28.64 26.22
N GLY A 132 29.17 -28.03 27.13
CA GLY A 132 30.63 -28.03 27.16
C GLY A 132 31.14 -27.27 28.38
N ALA A 133 30.67 -27.63 29.57
CA ALA A 133 31.49 -27.41 30.75
C ALA A 133 32.63 -28.42 30.66
N GLU A 134 33.88 -27.96 30.51
CA GLU A 134 35.03 -28.85 30.74
C GLU A 134 34.83 -29.50 32.12
N SER A 135 34.71 -30.82 32.15
CA SER A 135 34.59 -31.56 33.39
C SER A 135 35.88 -31.36 34.17
N VAL A 136 35.84 -30.52 35.20
CA VAL A 136 36.99 -30.26 36.07
C VAL A 136 37.39 -31.57 36.75
N ASP A 137 38.54 -32.12 36.37
CA ASP A 137 39.08 -33.34 36.99
C ASP A 137 39.72 -33.01 38.35
N LEU A 138 38.95 -33.26 39.41
CA LEU A 138 39.38 -33.03 40.79
C LEU A 138 40.55 -33.94 41.20
N ILE A 139 40.66 -35.15 40.65
CA ILE A 139 41.74 -36.09 40.97
C ILE A 139 43.05 -35.60 40.33
N GLY A 140 42.99 -35.11 39.10
CA GLY A 140 44.11 -34.45 38.43
C GLY A 140 44.62 -33.24 39.23
N LEU A 141 43.70 -32.41 39.75
CA LEU A 141 44.05 -31.23 40.55
C LEU A 141 44.72 -31.60 41.88
N MET A 142 44.27 -32.65 42.55
CA MET A 142 44.89 -33.14 43.79
C MET A 142 46.26 -33.77 43.56
N ARG A 143 46.45 -34.51 42.46
CA ARG A 143 47.74 -35.10 42.09
C ARG A 143 48.79 -34.05 41.73
N SER A 144 48.37 -32.92 41.16
CA SER A 144 49.28 -31.81 40.82
C SER A 144 49.82 -31.02 42.02
N ARG A 145 49.24 -31.21 43.22
CA ARG A 145 49.57 -30.48 44.45
C ARG A 145 50.31 -31.30 45.52
N ALA A 146 50.59 -32.56 45.23
CA ALA A 146 51.38 -33.47 46.07
C ALA A 146 52.78 -33.65 45.48
#